data_AF-A0A942IXD5-F1
#
_entry.id   AF-A0A942IXD5-F1
#
_cell.length_a   1.000
_cell.length_b   1.000
_cell.length_c   1.000
_cell.angle_alpha   90.00
_cell.angle_beta   90.00
_cell.angle_gamma   90.00
#
_symmetry.space_group_name_H-M   'P 1'
#
loop_
_entity.id
_entity.type
_entity.pdbx_description
1 polymer ?
#
loop_
_entity_poly.entity_id
_entity_poly.type
_entity_poly.pdbx_seq_one_letter_code
_entity_poly.pdbx_strand_id
1 'polypeptide(L)'
;MMRTLLTVILLAAGLSLASPSVFPENAGFANLGFGRGLVALAGAEFVLPVEIFDASAGLTVHSNFTDDLGLRLSGSALLFPAVGTTPPLALGLGADLGYSSQRGFNFHLGPLVGTDLLFSLDLPMTVSAYLGLGYAANTGLSLAWAAQLRYYFELEGEDVAIELSSSDLALLSLGVRVFF
;
A
#
# COMPACT_ATOMS: atom_id res chain seq x y z
N MET A 1 -25.04 21.46 -7.83
CA MET A 1 -24.26 21.59 -6.58
C MET A 1 -23.79 20.25 -6.03
N MET A 2 -24.67 19.31 -5.61
CA MET A 2 -24.20 18.04 -5.01
C MET A 2 -23.22 17.25 -5.89
N ARG A 3 -23.49 17.08 -7.20
CA ARG A 3 -22.56 16.41 -8.12
C ARG A 3 -21.18 17.06 -8.15
N THR A 4 -21.11 18.39 -8.20
CA THR A 4 -19.83 19.13 -8.21
C THR A 4 -19.05 18.95 -6.91
N LEU A 5 -19.74 18.92 -5.76
CA LEU A 5 -19.10 18.63 -4.48
C LEU A 5 -18.60 17.18 -4.41
N LEU A 6 -19.39 16.22 -4.90
CA LEU A 6 -18.99 14.82 -5.00
C LEU A 6 -17.78 14.65 -5.93
N THR A 7 -17.77 15.30 -7.10
CA THR A 7 -16.64 15.31 -8.04
C THR A 7 -15.40 15.98 -7.44
N VAL A 8 -15.55 17.03 -6.62
CA VAL A 8 -14.41 17.64 -5.91
C VAL A 8 -13.91 16.75 -4.77
N ILE A 9 -14.80 16.05 -4.06
CA ILE A 9 -14.42 15.04 -3.05
C ILE A 9 -13.72 13.85 -3.72
N LEU A 10 -14.19 13.38 -4.89
CA LEU A 10 -13.57 12.32 -5.68
C LEU A 10 -12.24 12.75 -6.31
N LEU A 11 -12.11 14.00 -6.79
CA LEU A 11 -10.82 14.56 -7.23
C LEU A 11 -9.84 14.76 -6.06
N ALA A 12 -10.33 14.94 -4.83
CA ALA A 12 -9.50 15.05 -3.64
C ALA A 12 -9.17 13.69 -3.01
N ALA A 13 -9.98 12.66 -3.24
CA ALA A 13 -9.82 11.30 -2.71
C ALA A 13 -8.99 10.41 -3.67
N GLY A 14 -7.78 10.86 -4.06
CA GLY A 14 -7.08 10.37 -5.26
C GLY A 14 -5.59 9.94 -5.18
N LEU A 15 -4.95 9.72 -4.00
CA LEU A 15 -3.46 9.65 -3.84
C LEU A 15 -2.76 8.43 -3.00
N SER A 16 -2.78 7.11 -3.40
CA SER A 16 -2.37 5.74 -2.79
C SER A 16 -0.89 5.34 -2.45
N LEU A 17 -0.67 4.22 -1.73
CA LEU A 17 0.42 3.85 -0.81
C LEU A 17 1.57 3.04 -1.42
N ALA A 18 2.76 3.24 -0.85
CA ALA A 18 4.05 2.71 -1.31
C ALA A 18 4.57 1.51 -0.51
N SER A 19 3.75 0.47 -0.35
CA SER A 19 4.12 -0.76 0.34
C SER A 19 3.90 -1.97 -0.56
N PRO A 20 4.72 -3.03 -0.46
CA PRO A 20 4.32 -4.36 -0.91
C PRO A 20 2.98 -4.77 -0.28
N SER A 21 2.11 -5.43 -1.05
CA SER A 21 0.82 -5.94 -0.58
C SER A 21 0.86 -7.45 -0.33
N VAL A 22 0.20 -7.90 0.74
CA VAL A 22 -0.07 -9.32 1.02
C VAL A 22 -1.17 -9.86 0.11
N PHE A 23 -2.00 -8.97 -0.45
CA PHE A 23 -3.09 -9.32 -1.35
C PHE A 23 -2.79 -8.66 -2.69
N PRO A 24 -2.08 -9.37 -3.60
CA PRO A 24 -1.78 -8.90 -4.95
C PRO A 24 -3.06 -8.59 -5.72
N GLU A 25 -3.22 -7.33 -6.12
CA GLU A 25 -4.40 -6.84 -6.83
C GLU A 25 -3.93 -5.92 -7.97
N ASN A 26 -4.55 -6.05 -9.14
CA ASN A 26 -4.42 -5.05 -10.19
C ASN A 26 -5.26 -3.85 -9.78
N ALA A 27 -4.61 -2.77 -9.34
CA ALA A 27 -5.32 -1.65 -8.76
C ALA A 27 -4.59 -0.32 -8.90
N GLY A 28 -5.35 0.72 -9.25
CA GLY A 28 -4.93 2.12 -9.13
C GLY A 28 -5.37 2.67 -7.78
N PHE A 29 -4.55 3.50 -7.14
CA PHE A 29 -4.76 3.79 -5.72
C PHE A 29 -4.70 5.26 -5.28
N ALA A 30 -5.55 5.56 -4.29
CA ALA A 30 -5.79 6.85 -3.63
C ALA A 30 -5.67 6.92 -2.07
N ASN A 31 -5.06 7.94 -1.43
CA ASN A 31 -4.84 8.19 0.03
C ASN A 31 -4.60 9.69 0.25
N LEU A 32 -4.93 10.25 1.41
CA LEU A 32 -4.28 11.47 1.93
C LEU A 32 -3.92 11.22 3.39
N GLY A 33 -2.77 11.74 3.84
CA GLY A 33 -2.24 11.42 5.15
C GLY A 33 -1.40 12.50 5.78
N PHE A 34 -0.88 12.20 6.97
CA PHE A 34 0.04 13.05 7.70
C PHE A 34 1.28 12.28 8.18
N GLY A 35 2.37 13.00 8.38
CA GLY A 35 3.62 12.50 8.92
C GLY A 35 4.40 13.65 9.57
N ARG A 36 5.45 14.13 8.88
CA ARG A 36 6.13 15.40 9.22
C ARG A 36 5.39 16.64 8.68
N GLY A 37 4.42 16.43 7.81
CA GLY A 37 3.54 17.43 7.19
C GLY A 37 2.33 16.73 6.59
N LEU A 38 1.60 17.41 5.71
CA LEU A 38 0.60 16.75 4.85
C LEU A 38 1.33 15.88 3.82
N VAL A 39 0.86 14.65 3.62
CA VAL A 39 1.44 13.69 2.67
C VAL A 39 0.39 13.26 1.66
N ALA A 40 0.73 13.39 0.39
CA ALA A 40 0.05 12.76 -0.74
C ALA A 40 0.91 11.60 -1.23
N LEU A 41 0.29 10.47 -1.54
CA LEU A 41 0.92 9.33 -2.22
C LEU A 41 0.23 9.21 -3.61
N ALA A 42 0.52 8.26 -4.50
CA ALA A 42 -0.25 7.97 -5.73
C ALA A 42 0.42 6.84 -6.51
N GLY A 43 -0.35 5.98 -7.20
CA GLY A 43 0.27 4.93 -8.00
C GLY A 43 -0.63 3.75 -8.32
N ALA A 44 0.00 2.61 -8.57
CA ALA A 44 -0.69 1.38 -8.93
C ALA A 44 0.10 0.13 -8.47
N GLU A 45 -0.63 -0.96 -8.32
CA GLU A 45 -0.13 -2.33 -8.15
C GLU A 45 -0.58 -3.19 -9.33
N PHE A 46 0.29 -4.12 -9.73
CA PHE A 46 0.04 -5.09 -10.79
C PHE A 46 0.41 -6.49 -10.31
N VAL A 47 -0.49 -7.46 -10.51
CA VAL A 47 -0.22 -8.87 -10.28
C VAL A 47 0.66 -9.40 -11.40
N LEU A 48 1.74 -10.10 -11.04
CA LEU A 48 2.68 -10.68 -11.98
C LEU A 48 2.26 -12.12 -12.31
N PRO A 49 2.27 -12.54 -13.59
CA PRO A 49 1.90 -13.89 -14.00
C PRO A 49 3.03 -14.89 -13.70
N VAL A 50 3.19 -15.24 -12.42
CA VAL A 50 4.20 -16.19 -11.91
C VAL A 50 3.50 -17.47 -11.49
N GLU A 51 3.86 -18.60 -12.11
CA GLU A 51 3.16 -19.90 -11.91
C GLU A 51 3.37 -20.53 -10.52
N ILE A 52 4.39 -20.09 -9.77
CA ILE A 52 4.89 -20.78 -8.57
C ILE A 52 4.41 -20.12 -7.27
N PHE A 53 4.16 -18.80 -7.30
CA PHE A 53 3.76 -18.00 -6.15
C PHE A 53 3.06 -16.72 -6.61
N ASP A 54 2.09 -16.26 -5.83
CA ASP A 54 1.43 -14.97 -6.09
C ASP A 54 2.45 -13.84 -5.88
N ALA A 55 2.60 -12.98 -6.89
CA ALA A 55 3.57 -11.91 -6.90
C ALA A 55 2.96 -10.61 -7.39
N SER A 56 3.46 -9.48 -6.90
CA SER A 56 3.06 -8.15 -7.36
C SER A 56 4.27 -7.25 -7.61
N ALA A 57 4.06 -6.23 -8.45
CA ALA A 57 4.92 -5.06 -8.53
C ALA A 57 4.06 -3.79 -8.35
N GLY A 58 4.53 -2.88 -7.50
CA GLY A 58 3.92 -1.58 -7.27
C GLY A 58 4.83 -0.44 -7.70
N LEU A 59 4.23 0.66 -8.16
CA LEU A 59 4.88 1.96 -8.32
C LEU A 59 4.10 2.99 -7.52
N THR A 60 4.82 3.83 -6.78
CA THR A 60 4.23 4.94 -6.02
C THR A 60 5.04 6.21 -6.13
N VAL A 61 4.34 7.32 -6.33
CA VAL A 61 4.83 8.68 -6.14
C VAL A 61 4.44 9.13 -4.73
N HIS A 62 5.31 9.84 -4.03
CA HIS A 62 4.98 10.44 -2.73
C HIS A 62 5.47 11.88 -2.65
N SER A 63 4.66 12.74 -2.03
CA SER A 63 4.96 14.14 -1.78
C SER A 63 4.53 14.53 -0.38
N ASN A 64 5.50 14.86 0.47
CA ASN A 64 5.27 15.67 1.66
C ASN A 64 5.30 17.13 1.21
N PHE A 65 4.15 17.81 1.27
CA PHE A 65 3.94 19.15 0.68
C PHE A 65 4.90 20.24 1.17
N THR A 66 5.58 20.01 2.29
CA THR A 66 6.57 20.94 2.83
C THR A 66 7.95 20.76 2.19
N ASP A 67 8.49 19.52 2.16
CA ASP A 67 9.94 19.32 2.09
C ASP A 67 10.46 18.07 1.32
N ASP A 68 9.61 17.14 0.85
CA ASP A 68 10.11 15.90 0.21
C ASP A 68 9.20 15.40 -0.92
N LEU A 69 9.80 15.16 -2.09
CA LEU A 69 9.18 14.50 -3.23
C LEU A 69 10.00 13.25 -3.57
N GLY A 70 9.32 12.15 -3.88
CA GLY A 70 9.98 10.90 -4.21
C GLY A 70 9.12 9.88 -4.94
N LEU A 71 9.77 8.78 -5.28
CA LEU A 71 9.25 7.61 -5.96
C LEU A 71 9.64 6.37 -5.18
N ARG A 72 8.81 5.33 -5.19
CA ARG A 72 9.14 4.00 -4.69
C ARG A 72 8.57 2.95 -5.63
N LEU A 73 9.40 2.01 -6.04
CA LEU A 73 8.99 0.75 -6.63
C LEU A 73 8.91 -0.27 -5.48
N SER A 74 7.83 -1.04 -5.42
CA SER A 74 7.67 -2.14 -4.47
C SER A 74 7.42 -3.45 -5.20
N GLY A 75 7.60 -4.57 -4.51
CA GLY A 75 7.13 -5.86 -4.99
C GLY A 75 6.96 -6.84 -3.85
N SER A 76 6.01 -7.77 -4.00
CA SER A 76 5.78 -8.86 -3.06
C SER A 76 5.86 -10.23 -3.74
N ALA A 77 6.16 -11.25 -2.93
CA ALA A 77 6.03 -12.66 -3.28
C ALA A 77 5.44 -13.40 -2.08
N LEU A 78 4.25 -14.00 -2.24
CA LEU A 78 3.61 -14.82 -1.21
C LEU A 78 4.22 -16.22 -1.19
N LEU A 79 4.84 -16.58 -0.06
CA LEU A 79 5.42 -17.90 0.13
C LEU A 79 4.39 -18.87 0.72
N PHE A 80 3.44 -18.36 1.48
CA PHE A 80 2.34 -19.13 2.08
C PHE A 80 1.04 -18.29 1.99
N PRO A 81 0.25 -18.41 0.92
CA PRO A 81 -0.97 -17.62 0.73
C PRO A 81 -2.05 -17.85 1.80
N ALA A 82 -2.08 -19.04 2.42
CA ALA A 82 -2.96 -19.34 3.55
C ALA A 82 -2.32 -20.33 4.53
N VAL A 83 -1.88 -19.83 5.69
CA VAL A 83 -1.54 -20.63 6.86
C VAL A 83 -2.82 -20.92 7.65
N GLY A 84 -2.97 -22.16 8.12
CA GLY A 84 -4.18 -22.68 8.79
C GLY A 84 -4.45 -22.09 10.17
N THR A 85 -4.79 -20.81 10.21
CA THR A 85 -5.19 -20.03 11.38
C THR A 85 -6.60 -19.46 11.16
N THR A 86 -7.18 -18.86 12.21
CA THR A 86 -8.50 -18.23 12.15
C THR A 86 -8.39 -16.81 12.73
N PRO A 87 -8.37 -15.75 11.89
CA PRO A 87 -8.44 -15.77 10.42
C PRO A 87 -7.17 -16.34 9.74
N PRO A 88 -7.25 -16.77 8.46
CA PRO A 88 -6.11 -17.28 7.71
C PRO A 88 -5.01 -16.24 7.59
N LEU A 89 -3.76 -16.63 7.82
CA LEU A 89 -2.59 -15.76 7.69
C LEU A 89 -1.88 -16.02 6.36
N ALA A 90 -1.74 -14.99 5.55
CA ALA A 90 -0.88 -14.99 4.37
C ALA A 90 0.51 -14.45 4.75
N LEU A 91 1.57 -15.14 4.31
CA LEU A 91 2.97 -14.80 4.58
C LEU A 91 3.78 -14.72 3.29
N GLY A 92 4.67 -13.74 3.20
CA GLY A 92 5.53 -13.53 2.06
C GLY A 92 6.76 -12.70 2.37
N LEU A 93 7.45 -12.30 1.30
CA LEU A 93 8.52 -11.32 1.32
C LEU A 93 8.10 -10.09 0.54
N GLY A 94 8.44 -8.92 1.07
CA GLY A 94 8.30 -7.64 0.40
C GLY A 94 9.67 -7.00 0.18
N ALA A 95 9.85 -6.32 -0.94
CA ALA A 95 11.01 -5.49 -1.20
C ALA A 95 10.57 -4.13 -1.76
N ASP A 96 11.36 -3.10 -1.50
CA ASP A 96 11.17 -1.79 -2.13
C ASP A 96 12.47 -1.11 -2.50
N LEU A 97 12.41 -0.32 -3.58
CA LEU A 97 13.45 0.55 -4.11
C LEU A 97 12.90 1.96 -4.18
N GLY A 98 13.39 2.85 -3.33
CA GLY A 98 12.96 4.23 -3.24
C GLY A 98 14.00 5.23 -3.73
N TYR A 99 13.53 6.41 -4.12
CA TYR A 99 14.29 7.64 -4.18
C TYR A 99 13.44 8.77 -3.60
N SER A 100 13.95 9.54 -2.64
CA SER A 100 13.33 10.81 -2.26
C SER A 100 14.38 11.93 -2.20
N SER A 101 13.94 13.17 -2.38
CA SER A 101 14.81 14.34 -2.36
C SER A 101 15.59 14.49 -1.04
N GLN A 102 15.04 14.03 0.09
CA GLN A 102 15.75 14.01 1.38
C GLN A 102 16.60 12.75 1.61
N ARG A 103 16.06 11.56 1.33
CA ARG A 103 16.70 10.28 1.71
C ARG A 103 17.69 9.75 0.66
N GLY A 104 17.62 10.27 -0.57
CA GLY A 104 18.32 9.72 -1.72
C GLY A 104 17.79 8.33 -2.09
N PHE A 105 18.61 7.56 -2.82
CA PHE A 105 18.30 6.17 -3.14
C PHE A 105 18.25 5.31 -1.88
N ASN A 106 17.25 4.44 -1.80
CA ASN A 106 17.06 3.49 -0.71
C ASN A 106 16.55 2.13 -1.23
N PHE A 107 16.88 1.08 -0.49
CA PHE A 107 16.42 -0.28 -0.74
C PHE A 107 16.06 -0.96 0.58
N HIS A 108 14.96 -1.69 0.63
CA HIS A 108 14.58 -2.51 1.77
C HIS A 108 14.08 -3.89 1.33
N LEU A 109 14.25 -4.88 2.22
CA LEU A 109 13.76 -6.24 2.07
C LEU A 109 13.29 -6.75 3.44
N GLY A 110 12.16 -7.45 3.49
CA GLY A 110 11.73 -8.08 4.73
C GLY A 110 10.43 -8.86 4.67
N PRO A 111 9.99 -9.41 5.81
CA PRO A 111 8.74 -10.15 5.91
C PRO A 111 7.52 -9.27 5.63
N LEU A 112 6.51 -9.93 5.08
CA LEU A 112 5.22 -9.41 4.72
C LEU A 112 4.16 -10.39 5.28
N VAL A 113 3.18 -9.89 6.04
CA VAL A 113 2.16 -10.71 6.71
C VAL A 113 0.81 -10.04 6.63
N GLY A 114 -0.25 -10.80 6.40
CA GLY A 114 -1.61 -10.27 6.41
C GLY A 114 -2.66 -11.33 6.59
N THR A 115 -3.91 -10.90 6.63
CA THR A 115 -5.05 -11.77 6.87
C THR A 115 -6.31 -11.18 6.23
N ASP A 116 -7.13 -12.06 5.69
CA ASP A 116 -8.47 -11.74 5.20
C ASP A 116 -9.49 -12.05 6.31
N LEU A 117 -10.21 -11.02 6.74
CA LEU A 117 -11.19 -11.08 7.81
C LEU A 117 -12.55 -11.60 7.34
N LEU A 118 -12.80 -11.69 6.03
CA LEU A 118 -14.05 -12.22 5.48
C LEU A 118 -14.31 -13.63 5.99
N PHE A 119 -13.28 -14.48 5.99
CA PHE A 119 -13.34 -15.88 6.43
C PHE A 119 -13.57 -16.11 7.93
N SER A 120 -13.59 -15.07 8.78
CA SER A 120 -13.73 -15.25 10.24
C SER A 120 -14.63 -14.25 10.94
N LEU A 121 -14.84 -13.08 10.37
CA LEU A 121 -15.68 -12.02 10.93
C LEU A 121 -16.83 -11.62 10.00
N ASP A 122 -16.93 -12.22 8.80
CA ASP A 122 -17.89 -11.83 7.75
C ASP A 122 -17.77 -10.33 7.39
N LEU A 123 -16.54 -9.82 7.46
CA LEU A 123 -16.19 -8.44 7.11
C LEU A 123 -15.38 -8.47 5.81
N PRO A 124 -15.79 -7.79 4.72
CA PRO A 124 -15.03 -7.70 3.49
C PRO A 124 -13.82 -6.78 3.72
N MET A 125 -12.80 -7.31 4.38
CA MET A 125 -11.69 -6.54 4.93
C MET A 125 -10.41 -7.35 4.99
N THR A 126 -9.30 -6.73 4.62
CA THR A 126 -7.95 -7.32 4.79
C THR A 126 -7.10 -6.44 5.69
N VAL A 127 -6.31 -7.08 6.55
CA VAL A 127 -5.24 -6.42 7.33
C VAL A 127 -3.90 -6.91 6.82
N SER A 128 -2.93 -6.02 6.61
CA SER A 128 -1.56 -6.41 6.25
C SER A 128 -0.50 -5.54 6.92
N ALA A 129 0.70 -6.09 7.08
CA ALA A 129 1.86 -5.41 7.60
C ALA A 129 3.15 -5.85 6.87
N TYR A 130 4.06 -4.90 6.70
CA TYR A 130 5.38 -5.07 6.09
C TYR A 130 6.44 -4.49 7.03
N LEU A 131 7.60 -5.15 7.12
CA LEU A 131 8.74 -4.66 7.89
C LEU A 131 10.05 -4.96 7.13
N GLY A 132 10.55 -3.97 6.38
CA GLY A 132 11.73 -4.09 5.55
C GLY A 132 12.99 -3.50 6.20
N LEU A 133 14.03 -4.31 6.40
CA LEU A 133 15.36 -3.82 6.74
C LEU A 133 16.14 -3.48 5.47
N GLY A 134 16.95 -2.43 5.51
CA GLY A 134 17.51 -1.88 4.29
C GLY A 134 18.64 -0.89 4.48
N TYR A 135 18.94 -0.18 3.39
CA TYR A 135 19.95 0.86 3.33
C TYR A 135 19.44 2.05 2.52
N ALA A 136 19.73 3.27 2.99
CA ALA A 136 19.47 4.53 2.32
C ALA A 136 20.77 5.34 2.21
N ALA A 137 21.07 5.84 1.02
CA ALA A 137 22.36 6.45 0.67
C ALA A 137 22.76 7.61 1.60
N ASN A 138 21.80 8.42 2.04
CA ASN A 138 22.06 9.59 2.89
C ASN A 138 22.08 9.29 4.40
N THR A 139 21.58 8.13 4.85
CA THR A 139 21.38 7.84 6.28
C THR A 139 21.97 6.51 6.76
N GLY A 140 22.47 5.66 5.87
CA GLY A 140 22.99 4.34 6.23
C GLY A 140 21.88 3.29 6.38
N LEU A 141 21.96 2.48 7.44
CA LEU A 141 20.94 1.47 7.77
C LEU A 141 19.55 2.13 7.86
N SER A 142 18.55 1.56 7.20
CA SER A 142 17.18 2.07 7.15
C SER A 142 16.15 0.99 7.44
N LEU A 143 14.97 1.43 7.86
CA LEU A 143 13.81 0.58 8.14
C LEU A 143 12.61 1.16 7.38
N ALA A 144 12.06 0.39 6.43
CA ALA A 144 10.74 0.61 5.89
C ALA A 144 9.72 -0.23 6.67
N TRP A 145 8.51 0.28 6.79
CA TRP A 145 7.41 -0.45 7.41
C TRP A 145 6.09 0.07 6.87
N ALA A 146 5.08 -0.79 6.91
CA ALA A 146 3.70 -0.41 6.67
C ALA A 146 2.74 -1.28 7.48
N ALA A 147 1.58 -0.73 7.80
CA ALA A 147 0.39 -1.42 8.27
C ALA A 147 -0.81 -0.88 7.49
N GLN A 148 -1.69 -1.76 7.03
CA GLN A 148 -2.82 -1.43 6.17
C GLN A 148 -4.07 -2.18 6.64
N LEU A 149 -5.21 -1.51 6.52
CA LEU A 149 -6.56 -2.01 6.68
C LEU A 149 -7.32 -1.60 5.42
N ARG A 150 -7.85 -2.56 4.66
CA ARG A 150 -8.72 -2.28 3.51
C ARG A 150 -10.14 -2.77 3.80
N TYR A 151 -11.14 -2.05 3.31
CA TYR A 151 -12.55 -2.41 3.34
C TYR A 151 -13.10 -2.36 1.92
N TYR A 152 -13.58 -3.48 1.39
CA TYR A 152 -13.99 -3.65 0.00
C TYR A 152 -15.51 -3.48 -0.15
N PHE A 153 -15.96 -2.85 -1.24
CA PHE A 153 -17.36 -2.62 -1.58
C PHE A 153 -17.53 -2.31 -3.07
N GLU A 154 -18.71 -2.60 -3.61
CA GLU A 154 -19.07 -2.24 -4.98
C GLU A 154 -19.57 -0.77 -5.05
N LEU A 155 -19.12 -0.02 -6.06
CA LEU A 155 -19.59 1.34 -6.34
C LEU A 155 -19.95 1.49 -7.83
N GLU A 156 -21.24 1.64 -8.12
CA GLU A 156 -21.78 1.76 -9.49
C GLU A 156 -21.42 0.59 -10.43
N GLY A 157 -21.14 -0.60 -9.88
CA GLY A 157 -20.74 -1.81 -10.63
C GLY A 157 -19.23 -2.02 -10.75
N GLU A 158 -18.42 -1.11 -10.20
CA GLU A 158 -16.97 -1.24 -10.09
C GLU A 158 -16.59 -1.71 -8.67
N ASP A 159 -15.64 -2.64 -8.56
CA ASP A 159 -15.07 -2.99 -7.26
C ASP A 159 -14.15 -1.86 -6.76
N VAL A 160 -14.31 -1.49 -5.49
CA VAL A 160 -13.55 -0.41 -4.83
C VAL A 160 -13.19 -0.84 -3.41
N ALA A 161 -12.08 -0.33 -2.87
CA ALA A 161 -11.80 -0.42 -1.45
C ALA A 161 -11.52 0.95 -0.84
N ILE A 162 -11.86 1.14 0.44
CA ILE A 162 -11.31 2.21 1.27
C ILE A 162 -10.12 1.65 2.03
N GLU A 163 -9.03 2.41 2.08
CA GLU A 163 -7.78 2.02 2.75
C GLU A 163 -7.49 2.96 3.92
N LEU A 164 -7.30 2.42 5.12
CA LEU A 164 -6.69 3.11 6.25
C LEU A 164 -5.30 2.51 6.49
N SER A 165 -4.28 3.35 6.59
CA SER A 165 -2.90 2.86 6.55
C SER A 165 -1.90 3.72 7.30
N SER A 166 -0.74 3.16 7.59
CA SER A 166 0.34 3.76 8.37
C SER A 166 1.68 3.21 7.86
N SER A 167 2.71 4.04 7.70
CA SER A 167 3.96 3.67 7.03
C SER A 167 5.15 4.60 7.34
N ASP A 168 6.33 4.23 6.85
CA ASP A 168 7.54 5.06 6.90
C ASP A 168 7.46 6.34 6.04
N LEU A 169 6.46 6.48 5.15
CA LEU A 169 6.20 7.68 4.34
C LEU A 169 5.11 8.57 4.94
N ALA A 170 4.03 7.97 5.44
CA ALA A 170 2.90 8.64 6.08
C ALA A 170 2.52 7.90 7.38
N LEU A 171 2.57 8.60 8.51
CA LEU A 171 2.26 8.04 9.83
C LEU A 171 0.79 7.58 9.92
N LEU A 172 -0.12 8.27 9.25
CA LEU A 172 -1.47 7.80 9.01
C LEU A 172 -1.96 8.34 7.66
N SER A 173 -2.66 7.52 6.88
CA SER A 173 -3.30 7.88 5.61
C SER A 173 -4.66 7.19 5.44
N LEU A 174 -5.61 7.90 4.82
CA LEU A 174 -6.95 7.39 4.47
C LEU A 174 -7.21 7.57 2.97
N GLY A 175 -7.79 6.54 2.35
CA GLY A 175 -7.75 6.38 0.90
C GLY A 175 -8.85 5.54 0.27
N VAL A 176 -8.74 5.39 -1.04
CA VAL A 176 -9.59 4.62 -1.96
C VAL A 176 -8.66 3.76 -2.87
N ARG A 177 -9.08 2.60 -3.33
CA ARG A 177 -8.38 1.76 -4.31
C ARG A 177 -9.41 1.28 -5.33
N VAL A 178 -9.07 1.31 -6.62
CA VAL A 178 -9.96 0.95 -7.74
C VAL A 178 -9.29 -0.16 -8.55
N PHE A 179 -10.00 -1.26 -8.77
CA PHE A 179 -9.48 -2.48 -9.41
C PHE A 179 -9.67 -2.44 -10.94
N PHE A 180 -8.86 -3.22 -11.68
CA PHE A 180 -8.94 -3.34 -13.15
C PHE A 180 -8.34 -4.63 -13.73
#